data_AF-A0AAD6AQW8-F1
#
_entry.id   AF-A0AAD6AQW8-F1
#
_cell.length_a   1.000
_cell.length_b   1.000
_cell.length_c   1.000
_cell.angle_alpha   90.00
_cell.angle_beta   90.00
_cell.angle_gamma   90.00
#
_symmetry.space_group_name_H-M   'P 1'
#
loop_
_entity.id
_entity.type
_entity.pdbx_description
1 polymer ?
#
loop_
_entity_poly.entity_id
_entity_poly.type
_entity_poly.pdbx_seq_one_letter_code
_entity_poly.pdbx_strand_id
1 'polypeptide(L)'
;MGHPPLEFSDCYLDSPDFRETLKSYEVELERTSKFLKELIKDGNSVITAIRGYSLAIQKFSQTLSMFQFDDIGESLTDDEINIAQSFQEFAGLLQEVEHDRMMLVQNASDLLIKPLEKFRKEQIGVTKEKKKRFEKDSEKYLSQIDKHLNLSAKKKDSQLQEADDLLDKERVNFCESSVDYVYQIHQVQDRKKFDVVEPVLAFLHSVLTLNNLTVEMTQDFMPYKQELQLSLQNTRNHYESTREEMEELMKRMKRPTQIRKMHSSLPIEGYLYCQEKWALGVSWVKYYCKYYKEGRQLLMVPCEQKTTAKQLTLKSCIRRKTESIDKRFCFDVETIERYTPVTFQALTEGDRKLWMEAMDGKEPIYNSPIHNQAEMELNETGFKFVRKCINYIETKGISQEGVYRTVGSNIQVQKLLNAFFDPTHPGDVDFHSSEMDVKTISSALKFYLRSLSEPLMTYSLHRDLICAAKSDNLDTRLSEIHSLSYKLPEKNREMVEMLIKHLINVCSHSDENRMTPSNMAVIFGPTLMRAQEETVAAMLDIKFQNIVVEILIENCKKIFSYVPEDSTAAPVPPPRITPRKRQPITISKRPPRVFQALSHDHFHTE
;
A
#
# COMPACT_ATOMS: atom_id res chain seq x y z
N MET A 1 -26.87 -56.58 -1.70
CA MET A 1 -27.74 -57.57 -1.05
C MET A 1 -27.32 -57.66 0.41
N GLY A 2 -28.26 -57.57 1.35
CA GLY A 2 -27.97 -57.65 2.78
C GLY A 2 -27.59 -59.07 3.19
N HIS A 3 -26.81 -59.20 4.26
CA HIS A 3 -26.56 -60.49 4.91
C HIS A 3 -27.81 -60.92 5.70
N PRO A 4 -28.11 -62.23 5.80
CA PRO A 4 -29.13 -62.73 6.72
C PRO A 4 -28.82 -62.28 8.17
N PRO A 5 -29.82 -61.99 9.01
CA PRO A 5 -29.59 -61.62 10.40
C PRO A 5 -28.94 -62.76 11.20
N LEU A 6 -28.12 -62.42 12.19
CA LEU A 6 -27.59 -63.40 13.15
C LEU A 6 -28.57 -63.54 14.32
N GLU A 7 -29.36 -64.60 14.34
CA GLU A 7 -30.31 -64.83 15.43
C GLU A 7 -29.60 -65.48 16.64
N PHE A 8 -30.00 -65.08 17.85
CA PHE A 8 -29.46 -65.70 19.07
C PHE A 8 -29.87 -67.18 19.19
N SER A 9 -31.01 -67.58 18.62
CA SER A 9 -31.43 -68.99 18.57
C SER A 9 -30.41 -69.86 17.83
N ASP A 10 -29.79 -69.31 16.78
CA ASP A 10 -28.87 -70.06 15.92
C ASP A 10 -27.54 -70.32 16.61
N CYS A 11 -27.19 -69.52 17.63
CA CYS A 11 -26.02 -69.72 18.47
C CYS A 11 -26.07 -71.06 19.23
N TYR A 12 -27.28 -71.53 19.57
CA TYR A 12 -27.48 -72.82 20.25
C TYR A 12 -27.51 -74.01 19.29
N LEU A 13 -27.93 -73.77 18.05
CA LEU A 13 -28.00 -74.80 17.00
C LEU A 13 -26.64 -75.03 16.34
N ASP A 14 -25.81 -73.98 16.27
CA ASP A 14 -24.49 -73.99 15.65
C ASP A 14 -24.46 -74.59 14.24
N SER A 15 -25.47 -74.26 13.43
CA SER A 15 -25.63 -74.85 12.09
C SER A 15 -24.53 -74.38 11.13
N PRO A 16 -24.23 -75.17 10.08
CA PRO A 16 -23.35 -74.72 9.01
C PRO A 16 -23.78 -73.39 8.37
N ASP A 17 -25.10 -73.17 8.22
CA ASP A 17 -25.66 -71.93 7.68
C ASP A 17 -25.42 -70.72 8.60
N PHE A 18 -25.53 -70.92 9.92
CA PHE A 18 -25.16 -69.92 10.92
C PHE A 18 -23.67 -69.56 10.82
N ARG A 19 -22.79 -70.58 10.72
CA ARG A 19 -21.34 -70.37 10.58
C ARG A 19 -20.98 -69.64 9.28
N GLU A 20 -21.66 -69.93 8.18
CA GLU A 20 -21.48 -69.22 6.92
C GLU A 20 -21.93 -67.76 7.03
N THR A 21 -23.08 -67.53 7.66
CA THR A 21 -23.58 -66.17 7.93
C THR A 21 -22.61 -65.40 8.81
N LEU A 22 -22.14 -65.99 9.92
CA LEU A 22 -21.15 -65.40 10.82
C LEU A 22 -19.87 -65.00 10.08
N LYS A 23 -19.34 -65.89 9.22
CA LYS A 23 -18.17 -65.61 8.37
C LYS A 23 -18.39 -64.41 7.44
N SER A 24 -19.61 -64.21 6.95
CA SER A 24 -19.93 -63.06 6.11
C SER A 24 -19.83 -61.73 6.87
N TYR A 25 -20.29 -61.69 8.13
CA TYR A 25 -20.13 -60.53 9.03
C TYR A 25 -18.67 -60.29 9.41
N GLU A 26 -17.89 -61.35 9.63
CA GLU A 26 -16.45 -61.24 9.90
C GLU A 26 -15.69 -60.58 8.74
N VAL A 27 -16.01 -60.97 7.49
CA VAL A 27 -15.44 -60.37 6.29
C VAL A 27 -15.81 -58.89 6.18
N GLU A 28 -17.05 -58.52 6.49
CA GLU A 28 -17.48 -57.11 6.51
C GLU A 28 -16.72 -56.30 7.57
N LEU A 29 -16.57 -56.84 8.79
CA LEU A 29 -15.83 -56.19 9.88
C LEU A 29 -14.36 -55.94 9.51
N GLU A 30 -13.70 -56.89 8.86
CA GLU A 30 -12.32 -56.70 8.43
C GLU A 30 -12.20 -55.64 7.32
N ARG A 31 -13.17 -55.60 6.38
CA ARG A 31 -13.25 -54.52 5.37
C ARG A 31 -13.43 -53.16 6.03
N THR A 32 -14.33 -53.05 7.00
CA THR A 32 -14.58 -51.82 7.76
C THR A 32 -13.34 -51.40 8.53
N SER A 33 -12.65 -52.31 9.21
CA SER A 33 -11.39 -52.03 9.91
C SER A 33 -10.29 -51.51 8.99
N LYS A 34 -10.15 -52.10 7.79
CA LYS A 34 -9.21 -51.66 6.77
C LYS A 34 -9.56 -50.28 6.24
N PHE A 35 -10.83 -50.04 5.93
CA PHE A 35 -11.33 -48.74 5.49
C PHE A 35 -11.03 -47.65 6.53
N LEU A 36 -11.37 -47.88 7.80
CA LEU A 36 -11.12 -46.91 8.87
C LEU A 36 -9.62 -46.61 9.04
N LYS A 37 -8.76 -47.61 8.88
CA LYS A 37 -7.30 -47.42 8.94
C LYS A 37 -6.82 -46.45 7.84
N GLU A 38 -7.27 -46.63 6.60
CA GLU A 38 -6.91 -45.73 5.51
C GLU A 38 -7.57 -44.34 5.71
N LEU A 39 -8.83 -44.27 6.14
CA LEU A 39 -9.50 -43.01 6.43
C LEU A 39 -8.77 -42.17 7.50
N ILE A 40 -8.30 -42.81 8.58
CA ILE A 40 -7.50 -42.16 9.62
C ILE A 40 -6.17 -41.64 9.05
N LYS A 41 -5.50 -42.44 8.21
CA LYS A 41 -4.24 -42.06 7.57
C LYS A 41 -4.41 -40.88 6.62
N ASP A 42 -5.46 -40.90 5.80
CA ASP A 42 -5.76 -39.83 4.86
C ASP A 42 -6.21 -38.56 5.60
N GLY A 43 -7.02 -38.69 6.65
CA GLY A 43 -7.39 -37.58 7.53
C GLY A 43 -6.18 -36.90 8.18
N ASN A 44 -5.22 -37.68 8.70
CA ASN A 44 -3.96 -37.13 9.21
C ASN A 44 -3.14 -36.41 8.13
N SER A 45 -3.16 -36.92 6.90
CA SER A 45 -2.48 -36.30 5.76
C SER A 45 -3.10 -34.95 5.42
N VAL A 46 -4.44 -34.86 5.43
CA VAL A 46 -5.18 -33.60 5.25
C VAL A 46 -4.83 -32.59 6.35
N ILE A 47 -4.90 -33.00 7.63
CA ILE A 47 -4.57 -32.14 8.78
C ILE A 47 -3.12 -31.60 8.66
N THR A 48 -2.19 -32.46 8.27
CA THR A 48 -0.77 -32.09 8.08
C THR A 48 -0.61 -31.08 6.94
N ALA A 49 -1.32 -31.28 5.82
CA ALA A 49 -1.28 -30.36 4.68
C ALA A 49 -1.84 -28.98 5.04
N ILE A 50 -2.98 -28.92 5.75
CA ILE A 50 -3.59 -27.67 6.21
C ILE A 50 -2.62 -26.94 7.16
N ARG A 51 -1.97 -27.66 8.09
CA ARG A 51 -0.96 -27.07 8.99
C ARG A 51 0.22 -26.49 8.19
N GLY A 52 0.74 -27.23 7.22
CA GLY A 52 1.85 -26.77 6.38
C GLY A 52 1.50 -25.50 5.59
N TYR A 53 0.30 -25.46 5.00
CA TYR A 53 -0.23 -24.26 4.35
C TYR A 53 -0.30 -23.07 5.32
N SER A 54 -0.87 -23.28 6.51
CA SER A 54 -1.09 -22.22 7.49
C SER A 54 0.23 -21.60 7.97
N LEU A 55 1.24 -22.43 8.24
CA LEU A 55 2.58 -21.98 8.62
C LEU A 55 3.26 -21.16 7.50
N ALA A 56 3.07 -21.54 6.24
CA ALA A 56 3.62 -20.79 5.10
C ALA A 56 3.00 -19.39 4.99
N ILE A 57 1.67 -19.28 5.14
CA ILE A 57 0.96 -18.00 5.11
C ILE A 57 1.35 -17.12 6.31
N GLN A 58 1.46 -17.68 7.52
CA GLN A 58 1.93 -16.93 8.70
C GLN A 58 3.33 -16.34 8.49
N LYS A 59 4.27 -17.12 7.95
CA LYS A 59 5.63 -16.64 7.64
C LYS A 59 5.62 -15.53 6.58
N PHE A 60 4.78 -15.66 5.55
CA PHE A 60 4.63 -14.63 4.52
C PHE A 60 4.06 -13.33 5.12
N SER A 61 3.02 -13.43 5.94
CA SER A 61 2.44 -12.29 6.67
C SER A 61 3.45 -11.59 7.57
N GLN A 62 4.30 -12.33 8.30
CA GLN A 62 5.37 -11.72 9.10
C GLN A 62 6.32 -10.88 8.24
N THR A 63 6.69 -11.39 7.06
CA THR A 63 7.53 -10.63 6.10
C THR A 63 6.85 -9.33 5.69
N LEU A 64 5.55 -9.38 5.37
CA LEU A 64 4.78 -8.18 5.01
C LEU A 64 4.74 -7.16 6.16
N SER A 65 4.55 -7.62 7.41
CA SER A 65 4.46 -6.73 8.58
C SER A 65 5.74 -5.95 8.88
N MET A 66 6.89 -6.45 8.43
CA MET A 66 8.19 -5.81 8.65
C MET A 66 8.52 -4.73 7.62
N PHE A 67 7.76 -4.65 6.52
CA PHE A 67 8.04 -3.69 5.48
C PHE A 67 7.64 -2.27 5.89
N GLN A 68 8.52 -1.32 5.63
CA GLN A 68 8.29 0.12 5.76
C GLN A 68 9.01 0.80 4.60
N PHE A 69 8.43 1.87 4.06
CA PHE A 69 9.13 2.71 3.09
C PHE A 69 10.15 3.59 3.83
N ASP A 70 11.31 3.79 3.23
CA ASP A 70 12.28 4.81 3.67
C ASP A 70 11.84 6.17 3.11
N ASP A 71 11.74 7.18 3.98
CA ASP A 71 11.29 8.53 3.59
C ASP A 71 12.35 9.26 2.76
N ILE A 72 12.00 9.67 1.53
CA ILE A 72 12.81 10.55 0.69
C ILE A 72 12.04 11.86 0.47
N GLY A 73 12.39 12.89 1.25
CA GLY A 73 11.72 14.19 1.29
C GLY A 73 11.50 14.64 2.75
N GLU A 74 11.06 15.88 2.95
CA GLU A 74 10.77 16.38 4.32
C GLU A 74 9.46 15.82 4.89
N SER A 75 8.54 15.35 4.04
CA SER A 75 7.21 14.83 4.45
C SER A 75 6.56 13.95 3.37
N LEU A 76 5.69 13.03 3.80
CA LEU A 76 4.84 12.18 2.95
C LEU A 76 3.42 12.76 2.82
N THR A 77 2.73 12.42 1.73
CA THR A 77 1.29 12.67 1.58
C THR A 77 0.46 11.58 2.29
N ASP A 78 -0.82 11.85 2.55
CA ASP A 78 -1.71 10.88 3.19
C ASP A 78 -1.84 9.58 2.35
N ASP A 79 -1.80 9.70 1.01
CA ASP A 79 -1.80 8.56 0.09
C ASP A 79 -0.52 7.72 0.22
N GLU A 80 0.65 8.37 0.28
CA GLU A 80 1.93 7.70 0.48
C GLU A 80 1.99 6.96 1.83
N ILE A 81 1.45 7.56 2.90
CA ILE A 81 1.33 6.93 4.22
C ILE A 81 0.41 5.72 4.17
N ASN A 82 -0.76 5.83 3.53
CA ASN A 82 -1.71 4.73 3.38
C ASN A 82 -1.12 3.55 2.58
N ILE A 83 -0.44 3.85 1.48
CA ILE A 83 0.28 2.84 0.68
C ILE A 83 1.39 2.20 1.52
N ALA A 84 2.11 2.98 2.33
CA ALA A 84 3.16 2.49 3.21
C ALA A 84 2.67 1.51 4.26
N GLN A 85 1.47 1.72 4.78
CA GLN A 85 0.87 0.84 5.80
C GLN A 85 0.12 -0.36 5.20
N SER A 86 -0.09 -0.39 3.88
CA SER A 86 -0.89 -1.44 3.24
C SER A 86 -0.37 -2.85 3.46
N PHE A 87 0.94 -3.04 3.53
CA PHE A 87 1.52 -4.36 3.81
C PHE A 87 1.25 -4.82 5.24
N GLN A 88 1.16 -3.90 6.20
CA GLN A 88 0.77 -4.23 7.58
C GLN A 88 -0.70 -4.63 7.67
N GLU A 89 -1.59 -3.95 6.93
CA GLU A 89 -3.00 -4.33 6.84
C GLU A 89 -3.20 -5.70 6.16
N PHE A 90 -2.48 -5.97 5.07
CA PHE A 90 -2.48 -7.30 4.43
C PHE A 90 -1.98 -8.38 5.38
N ALA A 91 -0.92 -8.08 6.14
CA ALA A 91 -0.37 -9.00 7.13
C ALA A 91 -1.40 -9.33 8.23
N GLY A 92 -2.11 -8.31 8.74
CA GLY A 92 -3.15 -8.45 9.76
C GLY A 92 -4.30 -9.34 9.29
N LEU A 93 -4.82 -9.11 8.08
CA LEU A 93 -5.89 -9.93 7.50
C LEU A 93 -5.47 -11.40 7.38
N LEU A 94 -4.26 -11.67 6.87
CA LEU A 94 -3.74 -13.02 6.73
C LEU A 94 -3.54 -13.70 8.10
N GLN A 95 -3.08 -12.96 9.11
CA GLN A 95 -2.92 -13.48 10.47
C GLN A 95 -4.25 -13.89 11.11
N GLU A 96 -5.30 -13.10 10.91
CA GLU A 96 -6.63 -13.39 11.44
C GLU A 96 -7.20 -14.67 10.81
N VAL A 97 -7.15 -14.79 9.48
CA VAL A 97 -7.62 -16.01 8.77
C VAL A 97 -6.86 -17.26 9.25
N GLU A 98 -5.55 -17.14 9.39
CA GLU A 98 -4.71 -18.29 9.77
C GLU A 98 -4.78 -18.63 11.26
N HIS A 99 -5.13 -17.67 12.13
CA HIS A 99 -5.41 -17.96 13.54
C HIS A 99 -6.57 -18.96 13.65
N ASP A 100 -7.68 -18.68 12.96
CA ASP A 100 -8.88 -19.50 13.02
C ASP A 100 -8.69 -20.86 12.33
N ARG A 101 -7.94 -20.89 11.22
CA ARG A 101 -7.55 -22.14 10.56
C ARG A 101 -6.71 -23.03 11.46
N MET A 102 -5.76 -22.45 12.21
CA MET A 102 -4.92 -23.20 13.14
C MET A 102 -5.69 -23.74 14.34
N MET A 103 -6.71 -23.02 14.83
CA MET A 103 -7.63 -23.52 15.85
C MET A 103 -8.40 -24.75 15.34
N LEU A 104 -8.88 -24.74 14.10
CA LEU A 104 -9.50 -25.92 13.46
C LEU A 104 -8.52 -27.09 13.38
N VAL A 105 -7.29 -26.86 12.92
CA VAL A 105 -6.25 -27.90 12.80
C VAL A 105 -5.94 -28.53 14.16
N GLN A 106 -5.90 -27.73 15.22
CA GLN A 106 -5.65 -28.22 16.57
C GLN A 106 -6.77 -29.14 17.05
N ASN A 107 -8.03 -28.80 16.74
CA ASN A 107 -9.21 -29.57 17.14
C ASN A 107 -9.48 -30.78 16.21
N ALA A 108 -8.99 -30.77 14.97
CA ALA A 108 -9.29 -31.80 13.97
C ALA A 108 -8.85 -33.21 14.40
N SER A 109 -7.77 -33.33 15.18
CA SER A 109 -7.36 -34.62 15.74
C SER A 109 -8.39 -35.17 16.73
N ASP A 110 -8.94 -34.31 17.57
CA ASP A 110 -9.94 -34.67 18.58
C ASP A 110 -11.32 -34.94 17.98
N LEU A 111 -11.66 -34.23 16.91
CA LEU A 111 -12.95 -34.36 16.22
C LEU A 111 -13.01 -35.56 15.27
N LEU A 112 -11.91 -35.88 14.56
CA LEU A 112 -11.91 -36.91 13.52
C LEU A 112 -11.06 -38.12 13.91
N ILE A 113 -9.78 -37.90 14.24
CA ILE A 113 -8.81 -38.99 14.33
C ILE A 113 -9.03 -39.85 15.58
N LYS A 114 -9.13 -39.23 16.75
CA LYS A 114 -9.29 -39.95 18.02
C LYS A 114 -10.59 -40.76 18.07
N PRO A 115 -11.77 -40.24 17.66
CA PRO A 115 -13.01 -41.02 17.67
C PRO A 115 -12.95 -42.25 16.75
N LEU A 116 -12.42 -42.09 15.53
CA LEU A 116 -12.28 -43.21 14.59
C LEU A 116 -11.28 -44.26 15.08
N GLU A 117 -10.17 -43.83 15.69
CA GLU A 117 -9.23 -44.74 16.33
C GLU A 117 -9.87 -45.49 17.51
N LYS A 118 -10.63 -44.78 18.34
CA LYS A 118 -11.35 -45.33 19.49
C LYS A 118 -12.34 -46.40 19.02
N PHE A 119 -13.18 -46.11 18.03
CA PHE A 119 -14.09 -47.09 17.46
C PHE A 119 -13.36 -48.33 16.93
N ARG A 120 -12.29 -48.12 16.15
CA ARG A 120 -11.50 -49.22 15.59
C ARG A 120 -10.82 -50.09 16.66
N LYS A 121 -10.32 -49.49 17.74
CA LYS A 121 -9.62 -50.21 18.83
C LYS A 121 -10.62 -50.87 19.79
N GLU A 122 -11.58 -50.11 20.29
CA GLU A 122 -12.47 -50.54 21.37
C GLU A 122 -13.70 -51.32 20.89
N GLN A 123 -14.18 -51.06 19.67
CA GLN A 123 -15.35 -51.79 19.15
C GLN A 123 -14.87 -52.98 18.32
N ILE A 124 -14.12 -52.74 17.24
CA ILE A 124 -13.64 -53.84 16.37
C ILE A 124 -12.58 -54.70 17.06
N GLY A 125 -11.67 -54.10 17.85
CA GLY A 125 -10.63 -54.85 18.57
C GLY A 125 -11.22 -55.83 19.59
N VAL A 126 -12.19 -55.39 20.40
CA VAL A 126 -12.91 -56.25 21.35
C VAL A 126 -13.67 -57.37 20.64
N THR A 127 -14.27 -57.12 19.47
CA THR A 127 -14.89 -58.19 18.66
C THR A 127 -13.89 -59.27 18.26
N LYS A 128 -12.63 -58.92 17.96
CA LYS A 128 -11.58 -59.91 17.66
C LYS A 128 -11.21 -60.76 18.88
N GLU A 129 -11.28 -60.20 20.09
CA GLU A 129 -11.05 -60.95 21.34
C GLU A 129 -12.20 -61.92 21.64
N LYS A 130 -13.45 -61.46 21.48
CA LYS A 130 -14.64 -62.30 21.62
C LYS A 130 -14.66 -63.45 20.59
N LYS A 131 -14.25 -63.18 19.35
CA LYS A 131 -14.07 -64.21 18.32
C LYS A 131 -13.11 -65.31 18.79
N LYS A 132 -11.93 -64.94 19.31
CA LYS A 132 -10.93 -65.92 19.80
C LYS A 132 -11.48 -66.77 20.95
N ARG A 133 -12.26 -66.17 21.85
CA ARG A 133 -12.92 -66.90 22.94
C ARG A 133 -13.94 -67.89 22.40
N PHE A 134 -14.80 -67.45 21.49
CA PHE A 134 -15.78 -68.30 20.81
C PHE A 134 -15.13 -69.48 20.07
N GLU A 135 -14.08 -69.23 19.28
CA GLU A 135 -13.34 -70.30 18.58
C GLU A 135 -12.74 -71.31 19.57
N LYS A 136 -12.11 -70.82 20.64
CA LYS A 136 -11.51 -71.66 21.68
C LYS A 136 -12.55 -72.52 22.42
N ASP A 137 -13.66 -71.94 22.82
CA ASP A 137 -14.71 -72.65 23.56
C ASP A 137 -15.49 -73.60 22.62
N SER A 138 -15.60 -73.27 21.33
CA SER A 138 -16.08 -74.17 20.28
C SER A 138 -15.18 -75.41 20.12
N GLU A 139 -13.86 -75.25 20.05
CA GLU A 139 -12.91 -76.37 19.94
C GLU A 139 -12.95 -77.27 21.18
N LYS A 140 -13.03 -76.70 22.37
CA LYS A 140 -13.15 -77.46 23.63
C LYS A 140 -14.43 -78.27 23.67
N TYR A 141 -15.56 -77.66 23.33
CA TYR A 141 -16.86 -78.33 23.33
C TYR A 141 -16.87 -79.50 22.35
N LEU A 142 -16.41 -79.30 21.10
CA LEU A 142 -16.30 -80.38 20.11
C LEU A 142 -15.36 -81.50 20.58
N SER A 143 -14.20 -81.16 21.15
CA SER A 143 -13.28 -82.16 21.71
C SER A 143 -13.90 -82.93 22.88
N GLN A 144 -14.73 -82.28 23.69
CA GLN A 144 -15.42 -82.91 24.81
C GLN A 144 -16.55 -83.83 24.35
N ILE A 145 -17.27 -83.47 23.28
CA ILE A 145 -18.22 -84.38 22.60
C ILE A 145 -17.51 -85.67 22.18
N ASP A 146 -16.37 -85.57 21.49
CA ASP A 146 -15.63 -86.76 21.04
C ASP A 146 -15.21 -87.65 22.20
N LYS A 147 -14.71 -87.07 23.30
CA LYS A 147 -14.32 -87.82 24.50
C LYS A 147 -15.52 -88.49 25.16
N HIS A 148 -16.65 -87.79 25.23
CA HIS A 148 -17.91 -88.28 25.80
C HIS A 148 -18.45 -89.47 24.99
N LEU A 149 -18.54 -89.33 23.67
CA LEU A 149 -19.05 -90.38 22.78
C LEU A 149 -18.15 -91.63 22.73
N ASN A 150 -16.85 -91.47 22.95
CA ASN A 150 -15.89 -92.58 23.02
C ASN A 150 -15.82 -93.25 24.41
N LEU A 151 -16.56 -92.75 25.40
CA LEU A 151 -16.60 -93.36 26.74
C LEU A 151 -17.38 -94.68 26.70
N SER A 152 -16.77 -95.75 27.22
CA SER A 152 -17.43 -97.06 27.25
C SER A 152 -18.67 -97.04 28.15
N ALA A 153 -19.81 -97.50 27.65
CA ALA A 153 -21.04 -97.69 28.41
C ALA A 153 -20.93 -98.68 29.60
N LYS A 154 -19.79 -99.37 29.76
CA LYS A 154 -19.51 -100.28 30.89
C LYS A 154 -18.83 -99.59 32.08
N LYS A 155 -18.61 -98.27 32.01
CA LYS A 155 -18.06 -97.49 33.13
C LYS A 155 -19.06 -97.40 34.28
N LYS A 156 -18.57 -97.05 35.48
CA LYS A 156 -19.44 -96.86 36.65
C LYS A 156 -20.36 -95.66 36.40
N ASP A 157 -21.61 -95.73 36.85
CA ASP A 157 -22.59 -94.64 36.70
C ASP A 157 -22.05 -93.29 37.17
N SER A 158 -21.27 -93.25 38.26
CA SER A 158 -20.64 -92.02 38.75
C SER A 158 -19.67 -91.38 37.74
N GLN A 159 -18.98 -92.20 36.95
CA GLN A 159 -18.04 -91.72 35.91
C GLN A 159 -18.77 -91.30 34.63
N LEU A 160 -19.93 -91.90 34.35
CA LEU A 160 -20.78 -91.48 33.23
C LEU A 160 -21.43 -90.12 33.56
N GLN A 161 -21.96 -89.97 34.77
CA GLN A 161 -22.53 -88.70 35.24
C GLN A 161 -21.50 -87.57 35.25
N GLU A 162 -20.27 -87.83 35.72
CA GLU A 162 -19.19 -86.82 35.68
C GLU A 162 -18.86 -86.39 34.24
N ALA A 163 -18.93 -87.31 33.28
CA ALA A 163 -18.72 -87.00 31.87
C ALA A 163 -19.89 -86.19 31.27
N ASP A 164 -21.14 -86.50 31.66
CA ASP A 164 -22.33 -85.74 31.29
C ASP A 164 -22.26 -84.30 31.83
N ASP A 165 -21.98 -84.13 33.13
CA ASP A 165 -21.86 -82.82 33.77
C ASP A 165 -20.74 -81.97 33.14
N LEU A 166 -19.62 -82.60 32.78
CA LEU A 166 -18.51 -81.93 32.12
C LEU A 166 -18.86 -81.51 30.69
N LEU A 167 -19.58 -82.36 29.94
CA LEU A 167 -20.06 -82.02 28.59
C LEU A 167 -21.05 -80.86 28.63
N ASP A 168 -22.02 -80.90 29.54
CA ASP A 168 -23.01 -79.84 29.72
C ASP A 168 -22.35 -78.51 30.13
N LYS A 169 -21.33 -78.56 30.99
CA LYS A 169 -20.54 -77.37 31.35
C LYS A 169 -19.85 -76.75 30.13
N GLU A 170 -19.17 -77.55 29.30
CA GLU A 170 -18.50 -77.03 28.10
C GLU A 170 -19.51 -76.55 27.04
N ARG A 171 -20.68 -77.20 26.95
CA ARG A 171 -21.79 -76.74 26.10
C ARG A 171 -22.30 -75.36 26.51
N VAL A 172 -22.52 -75.13 27.81
CA VAL A 172 -22.93 -73.82 28.34
C VAL A 172 -21.88 -72.76 28.03
N ASN A 173 -20.59 -73.03 28.30
CA ASN A 173 -19.50 -72.10 28.00
C ASN A 173 -19.47 -71.73 26.50
N PHE A 174 -19.63 -72.72 25.62
CA PHE A 174 -19.69 -72.49 24.18
C PHE A 174 -20.87 -71.59 23.80
N CYS A 175 -22.09 -71.93 24.25
CA CYS A 175 -23.30 -71.14 23.95
C CYS A 175 -23.18 -69.70 24.46
N GLU A 176 -22.70 -69.50 25.70
CA GLU A 176 -22.45 -68.16 26.24
C GLU A 176 -21.47 -67.36 25.38
N SER A 177 -20.34 -67.96 25.01
CA SER A 177 -19.34 -67.31 24.16
C SER A 177 -19.87 -66.98 22.76
N SER A 178 -20.75 -67.82 22.21
CA SER A 178 -21.40 -67.65 20.91
C SER A 178 -22.36 -66.46 20.92
N VAL A 179 -23.24 -66.39 21.92
CA VAL A 179 -24.19 -65.28 22.11
C VAL A 179 -23.44 -63.96 22.37
N ASP A 180 -22.42 -63.97 23.24
CA ASP A 180 -21.58 -62.80 23.52
C ASP A 180 -20.90 -62.25 22.26
N TYR A 181 -20.47 -63.15 21.38
CA TYR A 181 -19.81 -62.81 20.13
C TYR A 181 -20.79 -62.23 19.12
N VAL A 182 -21.94 -62.87 18.90
CA VAL A 182 -23.01 -62.38 18.01
C VAL A 182 -23.54 -61.01 18.49
N TYR A 183 -23.76 -60.84 19.79
CA TYR A 183 -24.15 -59.56 20.38
C TYR A 183 -23.13 -58.46 20.06
N GLN A 184 -21.83 -58.76 20.18
CA GLN A 184 -20.79 -57.80 19.85
C GLN A 184 -20.80 -57.43 18.37
N ILE A 185 -20.99 -58.39 17.47
CA ILE A 185 -21.09 -58.12 16.04
C ILE A 185 -22.24 -57.14 15.78
N HIS A 186 -23.44 -57.38 16.33
CA HIS A 186 -24.57 -56.47 16.21
C HIS A 186 -24.26 -55.08 16.76
N GLN A 187 -23.64 -55.00 17.94
CA GLN A 187 -23.24 -53.72 18.53
C GLN A 187 -22.31 -52.94 17.59
N VAL A 188 -21.30 -53.57 16.98
CA VAL A 188 -20.43 -52.87 16.01
C VAL A 188 -21.20 -52.43 14.77
N GLN A 189 -22.11 -53.26 14.24
CA GLN A 189 -22.92 -52.94 13.05
C GLN A 189 -23.82 -51.73 13.26
N ASP A 190 -24.38 -51.56 14.45
CA ASP A 190 -25.22 -50.41 14.77
C ASP A 190 -24.40 -49.19 15.14
N ARG A 191 -23.37 -49.36 15.98
CA ARG A 191 -22.52 -48.25 16.40
C ARG A 191 -21.77 -47.58 15.25
N LYS A 192 -21.35 -48.34 14.23
CA LYS A 192 -20.65 -47.76 13.06
C LYS A 192 -21.48 -46.69 12.34
N LYS A 193 -22.82 -46.72 12.45
CA LYS A 193 -23.71 -45.77 11.78
C LYS A 193 -23.54 -44.35 12.33
N PHE A 194 -23.17 -44.20 13.60
CA PHE A 194 -23.00 -42.90 14.25
C PHE A 194 -21.55 -42.66 14.70
N ASP A 195 -20.89 -43.62 15.37
CA ASP A 195 -19.52 -43.46 15.89
C ASP A 195 -18.46 -43.27 14.79
N VAL A 196 -18.78 -43.60 13.52
CA VAL A 196 -17.90 -43.33 12.36
C VAL A 196 -18.37 -42.13 11.55
N VAL A 197 -19.67 -41.92 11.41
CA VAL A 197 -20.23 -40.88 10.54
C VAL A 197 -20.18 -39.51 11.22
N GLU A 198 -20.49 -39.42 12.51
CA GLU A 198 -20.48 -38.15 13.25
C GLU A 198 -19.11 -37.47 13.27
N PRO A 199 -17.98 -38.16 13.53
CA PRO A 199 -16.64 -37.56 13.44
C PRO A 199 -16.34 -36.95 12.06
N VAL A 200 -16.72 -37.66 10.99
CA VAL A 200 -16.51 -37.20 9.62
C VAL A 200 -17.39 -35.98 9.32
N LEU A 201 -18.66 -36.02 9.73
CA LEU A 201 -19.59 -34.90 9.58
C LEU A 201 -19.11 -33.66 10.34
N ALA A 202 -18.68 -33.81 11.59
CA ALA A 202 -18.18 -32.72 12.42
C ALA A 202 -16.92 -32.08 11.81
N PHE A 203 -16.00 -32.90 11.28
CA PHE A 203 -14.82 -32.40 10.58
C PHE A 203 -15.19 -31.64 9.29
N LEU A 204 -16.07 -32.19 8.46
CA LEU A 204 -16.55 -31.52 7.24
C LEU A 204 -17.24 -30.19 7.57
N HIS A 205 -18.10 -30.17 8.58
CA HIS A 205 -18.77 -28.97 9.03
C HIS A 205 -17.75 -27.89 9.46
N SER A 206 -16.73 -28.28 10.24
CA SER A 206 -15.67 -27.36 10.67
C SER A 206 -14.95 -26.72 9.47
N VAL A 207 -14.63 -27.52 8.44
CA VAL A 207 -13.97 -27.02 7.21
C VAL A 207 -14.88 -26.05 6.46
N LEU A 208 -16.18 -26.35 6.33
CA LEU A 208 -17.13 -25.48 5.64
C LEU A 208 -17.34 -24.14 6.39
N THR A 209 -17.43 -24.19 7.72
CA THR A 209 -17.56 -22.99 8.56
C THR A 209 -16.35 -22.06 8.39
N LEU A 210 -15.13 -22.62 8.35
CA LEU A 210 -13.92 -21.83 8.08
C LEU A 210 -13.93 -21.18 6.69
N ASN A 211 -14.43 -21.89 5.67
CA ASN A 211 -14.53 -21.32 4.32
C ASN A 211 -15.52 -20.15 4.27
N ASN A 212 -16.69 -20.28 4.93
CA ASN A 212 -17.66 -19.18 5.02
C ASN A 212 -17.07 -17.97 5.74
N LEU A 213 -16.36 -18.20 6.85
CA LEU A 213 -15.66 -17.12 7.57
C LEU A 213 -14.66 -16.38 6.67
N THR A 214 -13.89 -17.12 5.86
CA THR A 214 -12.93 -16.52 4.92
C THR A 214 -13.64 -15.64 3.87
N VAL A 215 -14.84 -16.05 3.41
CA VAL A 215 -15.66 -15.25 2.48
C VAL A 215 -16.11 -13.95 3.13
N GLU A 216 -16.63 -14.01 4.36
CA GLU A 216 -17.04 -12.81 5.11
C GLU A 216 -15.88 -11.85 5.34
N MET A 217 -14.72 -12.36 5.77
CA MET A 217 -13.52 -11.55 5.96
C MET A 217 -13.05 -10.88 4.66
N THR A 218 -13.20 -11.57 3.53
CA THR A 218 -12.89 -11.01 2.21
C THR A 218 -13.87 -9.89 1.83
N GLN A 219 -15.15 -10.03 2.16
CA GLN A 219 -16.16 -8.99 1.94
C GLN A 219 -15.88 -7.75 2.78
N ASP A 220 -15.55 -7.93 4.06
CA ASP A 220 -15.17 -6.84 4.98
C ASP A 220 -13.95 -6.05 4.48
N PHE A 221 -13.05 -6.71 3.74
CA PHE A 221 -11.85 -6.10 3.19
C PHE A 221 -12.08 -5.29 1.89
N MET A 222 -13.22 -5.48 1.21
CA MET A 222 -13.48 -4.84 -0.09
C MET A 222 -13.44 -3.30 -0.07
N PRO A 223 -14.00 -2.60 0.93
CA PRO A 223 -13.93 -1.13 0.97
C PRO A 223 -12.49 -0.63 1.05
N TYR A 224 -11.68 -1.22 1.92
CA TYR A 224 -10.25 -0.91 2.05
C TYR A 224 -9.52 -1.12 0.71
N LYS A 225 -9.77 -2.26 0.05
CA LYS A 225 -9.17 -2.58 -1.26
C LYS A 225 -9.51 -1.51 -2.31
N GLN A 226 -10.78 -1.09 -2.40
CA GLN A 226 -11.21 -0.08 -3.37
C GLN A 226 -10.53 1.26 -3.12
N GLU A 227 -10.44 1.68 -1.86
CA GLU A 227 -9.78 2.93 -1.49
C GLU A 227 -8.27 2.89 -1.74
N LEU A 228 -7.59 1.79 -1.39
CA LEU A 228 -6.18 1.60 -1.71
C LEU A 228 -5.92 1.62 -3.23
N GLN A 229 -6.81 1.05 -4.04
CA GLN A 229 -6.71 1.11 -5.49
C GLN A 229 -6.83 2.53 -6.04
N LEU A 230 -7.72 3.35 -5.47
CA LEU A 230 -7.85 4.77 -5.81
C LEU A 230 -6.58 5.54 -5.42
N SER A 231 -6.09 5.34 -4.21
CA SER A 231 -4.85 5.96 -3.72
C SER A 231 -3.65 5.62 -4.60
N LEU A 232 -3.46 4.33 -4.95
CA LEU A 232 -2.42 3.88 -5.89
C LEU A 232 -2.55 4.53 -7.27
N GLN A 233 -3.78 4.73 -7.75
CA GLN A 233 -4.01 5.39 -9.03
C GLN A 233 -3.69 6.88 -8.97
N ASN A 234 -4.02 7.57 -7.88
CA ASN A 234 -3.65 8.97 -7.65
C ASN A 234 -2.13 9.13 -7.62
N THR A 235 -1.42 8.29 -6.86
CA THR A 235 0.05 8.31 -6.80
C THR A 235 0.67 8.05 -8.18
N ARG A 236 0.11 7.12 -8.97
CA ARG A 236 0.58 6.87 -10.35
C ARG A 236 0.37 8.10 -11.25
N ASN A 237 -0.80 8.73 -11.18
CA ASN A 237 -1.08 9.93 -11.96
C ASN A 237 -0.11 11.07 -11.58
N HIS A 238 0.17 11.21 -10.28
CA HIS A 238 1.11 12.20 -9.78
C HIS A 238 2.55 11.94 -10.25
N TYR A 239 2.98 10.67 -10.24
CA TYR A 239 4.29 10.27 -10.77
C TYR A 239 4.45 10.64 -12.25
N GLU A 240 3.47 10.31 -13.10
CA GLU A 240 3.57 10.61 -14.54
C GLU A 240 3.69 12.12 -14.78
N SER A 241 2.90 12.94 -14.09
CA SER A 241 2.99 14.40 -14.19
C SER A 241 4.35 14.93 -13.74
N THR A 242 4.83 14.47 -12.58
CA THR A 242 6.12 14.93 -12.02
C THR A 242 7.30 14.46 -12.89
N ARG A 243 7.21 13.26 -13.47
CA ARG A 243 8.22 12.72 -14.39
C ARG A 243 8.34 13.58 -15.64
N GLU A 244 7.21 13.95 -16.25
CA GLU A 244 7.19 14.81 -17.43
C GLU A 244 7.83 16.18 -17.15
N GLU A 245 7.51 16.78 -16.01
CA GLU A 245 8.12 18.03 -15.57
C GLU A 245 9.63 17.88 -15.32
N MET A 246 10.05 16.81 -14.64
CA MET A 246 11.46 16.53 -14.37
C MET A 246 12.26 16.30 -15.66
N GLU A 247 11.67 15.62 -16.66
CA GLU A 247 12.27 15.47 -17.98
C GLU A 247 12.39 16.80 -18.71
N GLU A 248 11.39 17.68 -18.61
CA GLU A 248 11.44 19.01 -19.21
C GLU A 248 12.51 19.88 -18.54
N LEU A 249 12.59 19.88 -17.21
CA LEU A 249 13.65 20.58 -16.47
C LEU A 249 15.02 20.04 -16.86
N MET A 250 15.20 18.71 -16.89
CA MET A 250 16.46 18.11 -17.34
C MET A 250 16.83 18.61 -18.74
N LYS A 251 15.89 18.66 -19.68
CA LYS A 251 16.11 19.17 -21.04
C LYS A 251 16.48 20.66 -21.03
N ARG A 252 15.86 21.48 -20.17
CA ARG A 252 16.17 22.92 -20.02
C ARG A 252 17.55 23.14 -19.39
N MET A 253 17.87 22.43 -18.31
CA MET A 253 19.15 22.52 -17.59
C MET A 253 20.34 22.08 -18.45
N LYS A 254 20.12 21.20 -19.44
CA LYS A 254 21.12 20.82 -20.45
C LYS A 254 21.35 21.88 -21.53
N ARG A 255 20.56 22.96 -21.60
CA ARG A 255 20.73 24.01 -22.61
C ARG A 255 21.96 24.89 -22.28
N PRO A 256 22.86 25.17 -23.25
CA PRO A 256 24.04 26.00 -23.03
C PRO A 256 23.75 27.40 -22.47
N THR A 257 22.61 27.99 -22.84
CA THR A 257 22.18 29.30 -22.36
C THR A 257 21.79 29.29 -20.87
N GLN A 258 21.17 28.21 -20.39
CA GLN A 258 20.78 28.05 -18.99
C GLN A 258 22.02 27.85 -18.11
N ILE A 259 22.97 27.02 -18.56
CA ILE A 259 24.28 26.82 -17.92
C ILE A 259 24.98 28.18 -17.74
N ARG A 260 24.99 29.01 -18.79
CA ARG A 260 25.61 30.34 -18.74
C ARG A 260 24.86 31.32 -17.81
N LYS A 261 23.52 31.23 -17.73
CA LYS A 261 22.71 32.03 -16.79
C LYS A 261 22.98 31.65 -15.32
N MET A 262 23.17 30.36 -15.01
CA MET A 262 23.52 29.93 -13.64
C MET A 262 24.85 30.53 -13.16
N HIS A 263 25.81 30.74 -14.05
CA HIS A 263 27.07 31.41 -13.71
C HIS A 263 26.93 32.92 -13.42
N SER A 264 25.76 33.52 -13.69
CA SER A 264 25.50 34.96 -13.54
C SER A 264 24.58 35.34 -12.38
N SER A 265 24.00 34.37 -11.65
CA SER A 265 23.14 34.65 -10.50
C SER A 265 23.95 34.99 -9.23
N LEU A 266 23.46 35.93 -8.43
CA LEU A 266 24.02 36.27 -7.11
C LEU A 266 23.34 35.43 -6.02
N PRO A 267 24.05 34.98 -4.96
CA PRO A 267 25.50 35.08 -4.76
C PRO A 267 26.26 34.25 -5.80
N ILE A 268 27.29 34.84 -6.41
CA ILE A 268 28.09 34.13 -7.40
C ILE A 268 28.91 33.05 -6.69
N GLU A 269 28.84 31.83 -7.21
CA GLU A 269 29.57 30.69 -6.68
C GLU A 269 30.19 29.86 -7.81
N GLY A 270 31.34 29.27 -7.54
CA GLY A 270 32.07 28.49 -8.54
C GLY A 270 33.54 28.32 -8.22
N TYR A 271 34.25 27.62 -9.09
CA TYR A 271 35.67 27.33 -8.89
C TYR A 271 36.56 28.51 -9.33
N LEU A 272 37.49 28.89 -8.45
CA LEU A 272 38.58 29.81 -8.75
C LEU A 272 39.92 29.17 -8.33
N TYR A 273 40.98 29.47 -9.07
CA TYR A 273 42.34 29.17 -8.62
C TYR A 273 42.91 30.39 -7.91
N CYS A 274 43.35 30.22 -6.66
CA CYS A 274 44.00 31.26 -5.88
C CYS A 274 45.52 31.07 -5.93
N GLN A 275 46.25 32.15 -6.18
CA GLN A 275 47.69 32.17 -6.14
C GLN A 275 48.18 32.19 -4.68
N GLU A 276 48.81 31.10 -4.23
CA GLU A 276 49.40 30.99 -2.90
C GLU A 276 50.93 31.05 -2.97
N LYS A 277 51.51 31.87 -2.11
CA LYS A 277 52.96 31.99 -1.96
C LYS A 277 53.40 31.15 -0.78
N TRP A 278 54.43 30.33 -0.98
CA TRP A 278 55.10 29.55 0.05
C TRP A 278 56.62 29.75 -0.06
N ALA A 279 57.39 29.18 0.86
CA ALA A 279 58.78 29.57 1.13
C ALA A 279 59.72 29.62 -0.10
N LEU A 280 59.48 28.82 -1.15
CA LEU A 280 60.35 28.72 -2.32
C LEU A 280 59.58 28.82 -3.66
N GLY A 281 58.33 29.29 -3.66
CA GLY A 281 57.59 29.38 -4.92
C GLY A 281 56.14 29.83 -4.79
N VAL A 282 55.45 29.73 -5.93
CA VAL A 282 54.03 30.08 -6.08
C VAL A 282 53.28 28.85 -6.55
N SER A 283 52.21 28.50 -5.86
CA SER A 283 51.28 27.45 -6.26
C SER A 283 49.91 28.06 -6.59
N TRP A 284 49.14 27.35 -7.42
CA TRP A 284 47.76 27.71 -7.72
C TRP A 284 46.87 26.65 -7.10
N VAL A 285 46.11 27.05 -6.08
CA VAL A 285 45.26 26.14 -5.32
C VAL A 285 43.81 26.36 -5.75
N LYS A 286 43.12 25.26 -6.07
CA LYS A 286 41.72 25.29 -6.50
C LYS A 286 40.80 25.40 -5.29
N TYR A 287 39.98 26.45 -5.27
CA TYR A 287 38.95 26.69 -4.28
C TYR A 287 37.57 26.68 -4.93
N TYR A 288 36.58 26.15 -4.22
CA TYR A 288 35.18 26.47 -4.48
C TYR A 288 34.86 27.74 -3.69
N CYS A 289 34.53 28.81 -4.41
CA CYS A 289 34.35 30.13 -3.86
C CYS A 289 32.88 30.52 -3.89
N LYS A 290 32.42 31.23 -2.86
CA LYS A 290 31.08 31.83 -2.78
C LYS A 290 31.19 33.27 -2.30
N TYR A 291 30.70 34.21 -3.11
CA TYR A 291 30.76 35.63 -2.79
C TYR A 291 29.39 36.18 -2.41
N TYR A 292 29.31 36.73 -1.22
CA TYR A 292 28.15 37.43 -0.69
C TYR A 292 28.34 38.93 -0.88
N LYS A 293 27.54 39.52 -1.76
CA LYS A 293 27.58 40.97 -2.03
C LYS A 293 27.24 41.78 -0.79
N GLU A 294 26.24 41.33 -0.03
CA GLU A 294 25.96 41.82 1.31
C GLU A 294 27.12 41.47 2.25
N GLY A 295 27.81 42.49 2.75
CA GLY A 295 29.01 42.33 3.59
C GLY A 295 30.33 42.13 2.83
N ARG A 296 30.31 42.04 1.48
CA ARG A 296 31.50 41.87 0.63
C ARG A 296 32.39 40.69 1.04
N GLN A 297 31.78 39.57 1.41
CA GLN A 297 32.51 38.40 1.93
C GLN A 297 32.73 37.35 0.85
N LEU A 298 33.96 36.88 0.71
CA LEU A 298 34.34 35.76 -0.13
C LEU A 298 34.72 34.56 0.74
N LEU A 299 33.87 33.53 0.72
CA LEU A 299 34.16 32.24 1.34
C LEU A 299 34.87 31.35 0.31
N MET A 300 35.95 30.69 0.74
CA MET A 300 36.79 29.85 -0.11
C MET A 300 36.99 28.49 0.56
N VAL A 301 36.47 27.44 -0.05
CA VAL A 301 36.61 26.06 0.44
C VAL A 301 37.58 25.30 -0.47
N PRO A 302 38.72 24.80 0.06
CA PRO A 302 39.69 24.07 -0.76
C PRO A 302 39.08 22.77 -1.28
N CYS A 303 39.38 22.43 -2.54
CA CYS A 303 38.85 21.20 -3.16
C CYS A 303 39.49 19.91 -2.59
N GLU A 304 40.68 20.04 -1.98
CA GLU A 304 41.38 18.94 -1.33
C GLU A 304 41.12 18.97 0.19
N GLN A 305 40.65 17.85 0.76
CA GLN A 305 40.02 17.73 2.09
C GLN A 305 40.91 18.05 3.32
N LYS A 306 42.13 18.60 3.15
CA LYS A 306 43.13 18.78 4.23
C LYS A 306 43.26 20.19 4.76
N THR A 307 42.52 21.17 4.26
CA THR A 307 42.65 22.58 4.66
C THR A 307 41.32 23.19 5.08
N THR A 308 41.36 24.06 6.09
CA THR A 308 40.20 24.80 6.60
C THR A 308 39.74 25.85 5.59
N ALA A 309 38.42 26.07 5.52
CA ALA A 309 37.83 27.14 4.72
C ALA A 309 38.44 28.50 5.09
N LYS A 310 38.68 29.33 4.08
CA LYS A 310 39.21 30.70 4.22
C LYS A 310 38.08 31.68 3.94
N GLN A 311 37.97 32.72 4.75
CA GLN A 311 37.04 33.82 4.55
C GLN A 311 37.84 35.10 4.35
N LEU A 312 37.50 35.86 3.32
CA LEU A 312 38.14 37.13 2.98
C LEU A 312 37.08 38.22 2.83
N THR A 313 37.38 39.43 3.30
CA THR A 313 36.49 40.58 3.16
C THR A 313 37.04 41.50 2.07
N LEU A 314 36.27 41.70 1.01
CA LEU A 314 36.68 42.45 -0.17
C LEU A 314 36.70 43.97 0.06
N LYS A 315 37.83 44.60 -0.28
CA LYS A 315 37.95 46.06 -0.45
C LYS A 315 37.71 46.46 -1.90
N SER A 316 38.45 45.86 -2.82
CA SER A 316 38.39 46.18 -4.25
C SER A 316 38.74 44.95 -5.10
N CYS A 317 38.26 44.94 -6.34
CA CYS A 317 38.52 43.89 -7.32
C CYS A 317 38.99 44.54 -8.64
N ILE A 318 40.13 44.11 -9.17
CA ILE A 318 40.77 44.75 -10.31
C ILE A 318 41.25 43.68 -11.30
N ARG A 319 41.00 43.90 -12.59
CA ARG A 319 41.53 43.05 -13.66
C ARG A 319 43.07 43.09 -13.66
N ARG A 320 43.72 41.93 -13.61
CA ARG A 320 45.18 41.85 -13.76
C ARG A 320 45.57 41.97 -15.24
N LYS A 321 46.61 42.76 -15.54
CA LYS A 321 47.12 42.92 -16.91
C LYS A 321 47.77 41.63 -17.41
N THR A 322 47.47 41.22 -18.64
CA THR A 322 48.00 39.97 -19.22
C THR A 322 49.53 39.94 -19.26
N GLU A 323 50.18 41.10 -19.45
CA GLU A 323 51.65 41.23 -19.44
C GLU A 323 52.29 41.03 -18.06
N SER A 324 51.50 41.13 -16.99
CA SER A 324 52.01 41.04 -15.60
C SER A 324 51.97 39.63 -15.01
N ILE A 325 51.36 38.66 -15.72
CA ILE A 325 51.25 37.28 -15.25
C ILE A 325 51.06 36.31 -16.42
N ASP A 326 51.83 35.22 -16.45
CA ASP A 326 51.70 34.16 -17.46
C ASP A 326 50.55 33.19 -17.14
N LYS A 327 49.35 33.74 -16.93
CA LYS A 327 48.09 33.01 -16.69
C LYS A 327 46.92 33.78 -17.29
N ARG A 328 45.98 33.04 -17.88
CA ARG A 328 44.76 33.61 -18.48
C ARG A 328 43.70 33.87 -17.42
N PHE A 329 42.86 34.86 -17.68
CA PHE A 329 41.65 35.17 -16.92
C PHE A 329 41.87 35.58 -15.45
N CYS A 330 42.99 36.22 -15.16
CA CYS A 330 43.36 36.61 -13.81
C CYS A 330 42.79 37.96 -13.38
N PHE A 331 42.47 38.08 -12.10
CA PHE A 331 42.07 39.31 -11.43
C PHE A 331 42.64 39.35 -10.01
N ASP A 332 42.86 40.54 -9.49
CA ASP A 332 43.36 40.78 -8.16
C ASP A 332 42.24 41.26 -7.25
N VAL A 333 42.22 40.71 -6.05
CA VAL A 333 41.28 41.07 -5.01
C VAL A 333 42.07 41.64 -3.83
N GLU A 334 41.82 42.91 -3.53
CA GLU A 334 42.32 43.53 -2.31
C GLU A 334 41.38 43.19 -1.16
N THR A 335 41.94 42.69 -0.05
CA THR A 335 41.14 42.29 1.11
C THR A 335 41.46 43.16 2.32
N ILE A 336 40.60 43.10 3.35
CA ILE A 336 40.83 43.82 4.60
C ILE A 336 41.98 43.17 5.38
N GLU A 337 42.07 41.85 5.35
CA GLU A 337 42.96 41.03 6.16
C GLU A 337 44.40 40.98 5.63
N ARG A 338 44.61 41.32 4.35
CA ARG A 338 45.91 41.16 3.68
C ARG A 338 46.42 42.48 3.12
N TYR A 339 47.72 42.74 3.32
CA TYR A 339 48.41 43.91 2.76
C TYR A 339 48.72 43.77 1.26
N THR A 340 48.75 42.53 0.75
CA THR A 340 49.00 42.25 -0.67
C THR A 340 47.73 41.74 -1.34
N PRO A 341 47.40 42.19 -2.56
CA PRO A 341 46.28 41.65 -3.32
C PRO A 341 46.40 40.14 -3.52
N VAL A 342 45.28 39.45 -3.41
CA VAL A 342 45.17 38.02 -3.69
C VAL A 342 44.80 37.84 -5.16
N THR A 343 45.62 37.12 -5.90
CA THR A 343 45.37 36.90 -7.33
C THR A 343 44.55 35.64 -7.53
N PHE A 344 43.43 35.80 -8.23
CA PHE A 344 42.55 34.71 -8.63
C PHE A 344 42.60 34.50 -10.15
N GLN A 345 42.39 33.26 -10.56
CA GLN A 345 42.22 32.86 -11.94
C GLN A 345 40.85 32.20 -12.10
N ALA A 346 40.04 32.75 -13.02
CA ALA A 346 38.77 32.15 -13.43
C ALA A 346 38.99 31.09 -14.53
N LEU A 347 37.97 30.24 -14.76
CA LEU A 347 38.03 29.17 -15.75
C LEU A 347 37.93 29.69 -17.19
N THR A 348 37.10 30.72 -17.41
CA THR A 348 36.90 31.34 -18.72
C THR A 348 36.91 32.88 -18.62
N GLU A 349 37.00 33.54 -19.77
CA GLU A 349 36.84 35.01 -19.85
C GLU A 349 35.44 35.47 -19.42
N GLY A 350 34.40 34.65 -19.68
CA GLY A 350 33.04 34.93 -19.24
C GLY A 350 32.93 34.89 -17.72
N ASP A 351 33.47 33.85 -17.09
CA ASP A 351 33.46 33.71 -15.63
C ASP A 351 34.23 34.85 -14.95
N ARG A 352 35.40 35.22 -15.50
CA ARG A 352 36.18 36.36 -14.99
C ARG A 352 35.35 37.64 -14.97
N LYS A 353 34.61 37.92 -16.05
CA LYS A 353 33.75 39.10 -16.14
C LYS A 353 32.63 39.05 -15.10
N LEU A 354 31.97 37.90 -14.93
CA LEU A 354 30.91 37.72 -13.95
C LEU A 354 31.42 37.87 -12.50
N TRP A 355 32.57 37.28 -12.18
CA TRP A 355 33.24 37.45 -10.88
C TRP A 355 33.63 38.90 -10.62
N MET A 356 34.20 39.58 -11.63
CA MET A 356 34.53 41.00 -11.55
C MET A 356 33.27 41.85 -11.35
N GLU A 357 32.21 41.63 -12.13
CA GLU A 357 30.94 42.36 -12.02
C GLU A 357 30.28 42.16 -10.66
N ALA A 358 30.21 40.92 -10.18
CA ALA A 358 29.67 40.61 -8.85
C ALA A 358 30.44 41.32 -7.72
N MET A 359 31.76 41.43 -7.86
CA MET A 359 32.67 42.07 -6.90
C MET A 359 32.86 43.58 -7.13
N ASP A 360 32.01 44.22 -7.94
CA ASP A 360 32.07 45.64 -8.32
C ASP A 360 33.47 46.05 -8.86
N GLY A 361 34.10 45.15 -9.60
CA GLY A 361 35.45 45.28 -10.13
C GLY A 361 35.55 46.22 -11.33
N LYS A 362 36.71 46.87 -11.50
CA LYS A 362 36.92 47.88 -12.55
C LYS A 362 37.45 47.25 -13.85
N GLU A 363 36.70 47.38 -14.95
CA GLU A 363 37.08 47.05 -16.33
C GLU A 363 37.45 48.32 -17.13
N PRO A 364 38.18 48.21 -18.26
CA PRO A 364 38.07 49.16 -19.38
C PRO A 364 36.75 48.88 -20.14
N ILE A 365 35.89 49.90 -20.25
CA ILE A 365 34.46 49.88 -20.60
C ILE A 365 34.12 49.19 -21.94
N TYR A 366 33.09 48.33 -21.97
CA TYR A 366 32.11 48.15 -23.08
C TYR A 366 30.77 47.58 -22.54
N ASN A 367 29.65 48.22 -22.92
CA ASN A 367 28.27 47.86 -22.56
C ASN A 367 27.62 46.88 -23.55
N SER A 368 26.68 46.03 -23.09
CA SER A 368 25.62 45.45 -23.93
C SER A 368 24.39 45.04 -23.09
N PRO A 369 23.14 45.13 -23.59
CA PRO A 369 21.91 44.94 -22.84
C PRO A 369 21.31 43.52 -22.96
N ILE A 370 20.55 43.10 -21.93
CA ILE A 370 19.90 41.79 -21.82
C ILE A 370 18.44 41.87 -22.30
N HIS A 371 18.03 40.84 -23.04
CA HIS A 371 16.72 40.62 -23.64
C HIS A 371 15.71 40.13 -22.58
N ASN A 372 14.64 40.89 -22.33
CA ASN A 372 13.49 40.44 -21.54
C ASN A 372 12.46 39.78 -22.47
N GLN A 373 11.90 38.65 -22.04
CA GLN A 373 10.69 38.06 -22.62
C GLN A 373 9.50 38.78 -21.98
N ALA A 374 8.47 39.08 -22.77
CA ALA A 374 7.26 39.74 -22.28
C ALA A 374 6.47 38.80 -21.36
N GLU A 375 6.36 39.15 -20.08
CA GLU A 375 5.53 38.47 -19.10
C GLU A 375 4.06 38.91 -19.27
N MET A 376 3.09 38.02 -19.01
CA MET A 376 1.66 38.37 -19.05
C MET A 376 1.21 38.93 -17.70
N GLU A 377 0.29 39.89 -17.70
CA GLU A 377 -0.23 40.51 -16.47
C GLU A 377 -1.65 40.05 -16.14
N LEU A 378 -1.99 40.05 -14.85
CA LEU A 378 -3.34 39.78 -14.35
C LEU A 378 -4.19 41.07 -14.41
N ASN A 379 -4.90 41.26 -15.52
CA ASN A 379 -5.72 42.46 -15.80
C ASN A 379 -7.11 42.09 -16.33
N GLU A 380 -7.96 43.10 -16.60
CA GLU A 380 -9.34 42.91 -17.07
C GLU A 380 -9.46 42.06 -18.35
N THR A 381 -8.51 42.22 -19.28
CA THR A 381 -8.44 41.41 -20.50
C THR A 381 -8.18 39.94 -20.16
N GLY A 382 -7.30 39.68 -19.20
CA GLY A 382 -7.07 38.36 -18.62
C GLY A 382 -8.33 37.73 -18.02
N PHE A 383 -9.07 38.49 -17.21
CA PHE A 383 -10.35 38.03 -16.66
C PHE A 383 -11.38 37.71 -17.75
N LYS A 384 -11.45 38.54 -18.80
CA LYS A 384 -12.32 38.30 -19.96
C LYS A 384 -11.93 37.03 -20.71
N PHE A 385 -10.62 36.77 -20.87
CA PHE A 385 -10.11 35.53 -21.47
C PHE A 385 -10.55 34.30 -20.68
N VAL A 386 -10.29 34.29 -19.38
CA VAL A 386 -10.63 33.17 -18.49
C VAL A 386 -12.13 32.91 -18.50
N ARG A 387 -12.98 33.94 -18.39
CA ARG A 387 -14.44 33.81 -18.47
C ARG A 387 -14.91 33.20 -19.79
N LYS A 388 -14.34 33.62 -20.92
CA LYS A 388 -14.66 33.05 -22.25
C LYS A 388 -14.24 31.58 -22.36
N CYS A 389 -13.04 31.23 -21.87
CA CYS A 389 -12.58 29.84 -21.83
C CYS A 389 -13.50 28.95 -21.00
N ILE A 390 -13.84 29.39 -19.78
CA ILE A 390 -14.73 28.68 -18.86
C ILE A 390 -16.08 28.42 -19.53
N ASN A 391 -16.73 29.47 -20.05
CA ASN A 391 -18.04 29.34 -20.70
C ASN A 391 -18.01 28.36 -21.89
N TYR A 392 -16.98 28.43 -22.72
CA TYR A 392 -16.84 27.49 -23.84
C TYR A 392 -16.68 26.04 -23.37
N ILE A 393 -15.85 25.80 -22.34
CA ILE A 393 -15.59 24.46 -21.82
C ILE A 393 -16.86 23.91 -21.14
N GLU A 394 -17.57 24.72 -20.36
CA GLU A 394 -18.81 24.29 -19.70
C GLU A 394 -19.95 24.00 -20.69
N THR A 395 -20.01 24.71 -21.81
CA THR A 395 -21.07 24.53 -22.82
C THR A 395 -20.77 23.44 -23.84
N LYS A 396 -19.51 23.20 -24.20
CA LYS A 396 -19.11 22.28 -25.29
C LYS A 396 -18.22 21.12 -24.85
N GLY A 397 -17.51 21.26 -23.74
CA GLY A 397 -16.46 20.34 -23.32
C GLY A 397 -16.72 19.60 -22.00
N ILE A 398 -17.82 19.89 -21.30
CA ILE A 398 -18.04 19.42 -19.92
C ILE A 398 -18.09 17.90 -19.79
N SER A 399 -18.66 17.21 -20.80
CA SER A 399 -18.73 15.74 -20.88
C SER A 399 -17.54 15.11 -21.61
N GLN A 400 -16.57 15.91 -22.07
CA GLN A 400 -15.44 15.37 -22.83
C GLN A 400 -14.47 14.63 -21.90
N GLU A 401 -14.23 13.35 -22.21
CA GLU A 401 -13.28 12.52 -21.46
C GLU A 401 -11.89 13.17 -21.41
N GLY A 402 -11.37 13.36 -20.20
CA GLY A 402 -10.06 13.95 -19.97
C GLY A 402 -9.97 15.41 -20.37
N VAL A 403 -11.05 16.19 -20.23
CA VAL A 403 -11.01 17.66 -20.32
C VAL A 403 -9.91 18.19 -19.40
N TYR A 404 -9.11 19.15 -19.88
CA TYR A 404 -7.84 19.61 -19.27
C TYR A 404 -6.67 18.61 -19.20
N ARG A 405 -6.91 17.29 -19.17
CA ARG A 405 -5.82 16.29 -19.23
C ARG A 405 -5.24 16.16 -20.64
N THR A 406 -6.10 16.22 -21.66
CA THR A 406 -5.67 16.11 -23.05
C THR A 406 -5.06 17.41 -23.58
N VAL A 407 -3.92 17.33 -24.27
CA VAL A 407 -3.17 18.48 -24.76
C VAL A 407 -3.65 18.90 -26.15
N GLY A 408 -3.90 20.20 -26.34
CA GLY A 408 -4.25 20.81 -27.62
C GLY A 408 -3.02 21.22 -28.45
N SER A 409 -3.24 21.63 -29.70
CA SER A 409 -2.15 22.04 -30.59
C SER A 409 -1.47 23.33 -30.08
N ASN A 410 -0.17 23.26 -29.76
CA ASN A 410 0.59 24.42 -29.27
C ASN A 410 0.54 25.60 -30.24
N ILE A 411 0.59 25.34 -31.56
CA ILE A 411 0.49 26.39 -32.59
C ILE A 411 -0.85 27.12 -32.50
N GLN A 412 -1.96 26.39 -32.32
CA GLN A 412 -3.29 26.99 -32.19
C GLN A 412 -3.44 27.74 -30.85
N VAL A 413 -2.86 27.21 -29.77
CA VAL A 413 -2.81 27.89 -28.46
C VAL A 413 -2.10 29.25 -28.57
N GLN A 414 -0.92 29.29 -29.18
CA GLN A 414 -0.17 30.54 -29.36
C GLN A 414 -0.91 31.52 -30.27
N LYS A 415 -1.51 31.03 -31.37
CA LYS A 415 -2.34 31.86 -32.25
C LYS A 415 -3.52 32.49 -31.50
N LEU A 416 -4.23 31.70 -30.69
CA LEU A 416 -5.34 32.19 -29.87
C LEU A 416 -4.88 33.25 -28.87
N LEU A 417 -3.80 33.01 -28.13
CA LEU A 417 -3.29 33.95 -27.13
C LEU A 417 -2.83 35.26 -27.78
N ASN A 418 -2.08 35.19 -28.88
CA ASN A 418 -1.62 36.37 -29.60
C ASN A 418 -2.79 37.19 -30.16
N ALA A 419 -3.83 36.52 -30.70
CA ALA A 419 -5.02 37.21 -31.20
C ALA A 419 -5.85 37.82 -30.05
N PHE A 420 -5.96 37.13 -28.92
CA PHE A 420 -6.78 37.61 -27.81
C PHE A 420 -6.15 38.78 -27.05
N PHE A 421 -4.82 38.75 -26.90
CA PHE A 421 -4.05 39.77 -26.18
C PHE A 421 -3.39 40.79 -27.12
N ASP A 422 -3.84 40.88 -28.37
CA ASP A 422 -3.40 41.91 -29.32
C ASP A 422 -3.69 43.31 -28.73
N PRO A 423 -2.68 44.19 -28.57
CA PRO A 423 -2.86 45.54 -28.05
C PRO A 423 -3.82 46.40 -28.87
N THR A 424 -4.01 46.07 -30.16
CA THR A 424 -4.86 46.83 -31.08
C THR A 424 -6.34 46.45 -30.96
N HIS A 425 -6.66 45.20 -30.64
CA HIS A 425 -8.04 44.68 -30.55
C HIS A 425 -8.20 43.65 -29.40
N PRO A 426 -7.97 44.03 -28.13
CA PRO A 426 -7.94 43.07 -27.03
C PRO A 426 -9.30 42.41 -26.76
N GLY A 427 -9.31 41.08 -26.78
CA GLY A 427 -10.45 40.23 -26.44
C GLY A 427 -11.55 40.12 -27.50
N ASP A 428 -11.28 40.53 -28.74
CA ASP A 428 -12.17 40.40 -29.91
C ASP A 428 -11.90 39.11 -30.71
N VAL A 429 -12.02 37.97 -30.02
CA VAL A 429 -11.89 36.63 -30.64
C VAL A 429 -13.17 35.83 -30.40
N ASP A 430 -13.71 35.24 -31.46
CA ASP A 430 -14.84 34.31 -31.41
C ASP A 430 -14.35 32.87 -31.20
N PHE A 431 -14.75 32.28 -30.08
CA PHE A 431 -14.37 30.92 -29.70
C PHE A 431 -15.25 29.87 -30.40
N HIS A 432 -16.37 30.27 -31.01
CA HIS A 432 -17.30 29.37 -31.70
C HIS A 432 -17.00 29.16 -33.19
N SER A 433 -15.86 29.67 -33.68
CA SER A 433 -15.39 29.36 -35.03
C SER A 433 -15.08 27.85 -35.19
N SER A 434 -15.29 27.30 -36.39
CA SER A 434 -15.15 25.87 -36.69
C SER A 434 -13.75 25.29 -36.50
N GLU A 435 -12.73 26.14 -36.28
CA GLU A 435 -11.33 25.73 -36.10
C GLU A 435 -10.94 25.51 -34.62
N MET A 436 -11.79 25.88 -33.66
CA MET A 436 -11.47 25.84 -32.24
C MET A 436 -12.03 24.58 -31.58
N ASP A 437 -11.15 23.74 -31.00
CA ASP A 437 -11.53 22.57 -30.22
C ASP A 437 -11.34 22.79 -28.69
N VAL A 438 -12.04 21.99 -27.89
CA VAL A 438 -12.00 22.06 -26.42
C VAL A 438 -10.59 21.84 -25.87
N LYS A 439 -9.78 21.00 -26.53
CA LYS A 439 -8.39 20.70 -26.11
C LYS A 439 -7.50 21.94 -26.23
N THR A 440 -7.70 22.73 -27.29
CA THR A 440 -6.99 23.98 -27.54
C THR A 440 -7.43 25.04 -26.54
N ILE A 441 -8.73 25.22 -26.29
CA ILE A 441 -9.23 26.19 -25.31
C ILE A 441 -8.75 25.86 -23.89
N SER A 442 -8.87 24.60 -23.46
CA SER A 442 -8.39 24.17 -22.13
C SER A 442 -6.87 24.29 -21.99
N SER A 443 -6.10 24.00 -23.05
CA SER A 443 -4.64 24.21 -23.05
C SER A 443 -4.25 25.68 -23.03
N ALA A 444 -4.99 26.54 -23.73
CA ALA A 444 -4.75 27.98 -23.74
C ALA A 444 -5.06 28.63 -22.39
N LEU A 445 -6.13 28.19 -21.70
CA LEU A 445 -6.42 28.62 -20.33
C LEU A 445 -5.26 28.29 -19.38
N LYS A 446 -4.80 27.03 -19.39
CA LYS A 446 -3.65 26.60 -18.57
C LYS A 446 -2.38 27.39 -18.92
N PHE A 447 -2.14 27.62 -20.21
CA PHE A 447 -0.96 28.35 -20.66
C PHE A 447 -0.98 29.81 -20.20
N TYR A 448 -2.12 30.49 -20.30
CA TYR A 448 -2.29 31.87 -19.82
C TYR A 448 -1.95 31.97 -18.32
N LEU A 449 -2.59 31.15 -17.49
CA LEU A 449 -2.37 31.13 -16.03
C LEU A 449 -0.90 30.84 -15.70
N ARG A 450 -0.28 29.92 -16.43
CA ARG A 450 1.14 29.58 -16.28
C ARG A 450 2.07 30.69 -16.80
N SER A 451 1.63 31.62 -17.63
CA SER A 451 2.49 32.66 -18.24
C SER A 451 2.38 34.02 -17.56
N LEU A 452 1.60 34.12 -16.48
CA LEU A 452 1.56 35.29 -15.62
C LEU A 452 2.94 35.58 -15.01
N SER A 453 3.26 36.86 -14.86
CA SER A 453 4.48 37.38 -14.22
C SER A 453 4.69 36.80 -12.82
N GLU A 454 3.59 36.55 -12.10
CA GLU A 454 3.57 35.85 -10.82
C GLU A 454 2.50 34.72 -10.86
N PRO A 455 2.75 33.53 -10.26
CA PRO A 455 1.72 32.51 -10.10
C PRO A 455 0.49 33.07 -9.38
N LEU A 456 -0.67 32.53 -9.69
CA LEU A 456 -1.93 33.06 -9.16
C LEU A 456 -2.00 32.98 -7.63
N MET A 457 -1.34 31.99 -7.03
CA MET A 457 -1.21 31.81 -5.57
C MET A 457 -0.02 32.55 -4.94
N THR A 458 0.67 33.41 -5.71
CA THR A 458 1.84 34.25 -5.35
C THR A 458 3.10 33.51 -4.90
N TYR A 459 4.27 34.09 -5.17
CA TYR A 459 5.55 33.54 -4.67
C TYR A 459 5.70 33.76 -3.16
N SER A 460 5.14 34.86 -2.65
CA SER A 460 5.20 35.23 -1.24
C SER A 460 4.49 34.25 -0.30
N LEU A 461 3.40 33.61 -0.76
CA LEU A 461 2.62 32.66 0.03
C LEU A 461 2.96 31.20 -0.28
N HIS A 462 3.79 30.92 -1.29
CA HIS A 462 4.09 29.57 -1.76
C HIS A 462 4.59 28.67 -0.62
N ARG A 463 5.63 29.10 0.11
CA ARG A 463 6.21 28.34 1.22
C ARG A 463 5.17 28.04 2.31
N ASP A 464 4.34 29.02 2.67
CA ASP A 464 3.34 28.87 3.72
C ASP A 464 2.22 27.91 3.30
N LEU A 465 1.80 27.97 2.03
CA LEU A 465 0.81 27.05 1.46
C LEU A 465 1.33 25.61 1.41
N ILE A 466 2.60 25.41 1.05
CA ILE A 466 3.25 24.09 1.10
C ILE A 466 3.34 23.59 2.55
N CYS A 467 3.77 24.44 3.49
CA CYS A 467 3.82 24.06 4.91
C CYS A 467 2.44 23.67 5.44
N ALA A 468 1.40 24.44 5.11
CA ALA A 468 0.02 24.13 5.49
C ALA A 468 -0.41 22.76 4.93
N ALA A 469 -0.14 22.50 3.65
CA ALA A 469 -0.46 21.24 2.98
C ALA A 469 0.28 20.02 3.57
N LYS A 470 1.48 20.21 4.15
CA LYS A 470 2.26 19.19 4.85
C LYS A 470 1.73 18.85 6.26
N SER A 471 0.79 19.64 6.80
CA SER A 471 0.24 19.42 8.14
C SER A 471 -0.53 18.11 8.24
N ASP A 472 -0.20 17.27 9.23
CA ASP A 472 -0.89 16.00 9.52
C ASP A 472 -2.36 16.18 9.94
N ASN A 473 -2.73 17.35 10.46
CA ASN A 473 -4.07 17.62 10.96
C ASN A 473 -4.92 18.27 9.86
N LEU A 474 -5.97 17.58 9.41
CA LEU A 474 -6.83 18.02 8.32
C LEU A 474 -7.55 19.34 8.65
N ASP A 475 -7.99 19.52 9.90
CA ASP A 475 -8.69 20.74 10.32
C ASP A 475 -7.72 21.93 10.33
N THR A 476 -6.48 21.72 10.79
CA THR A 476 -5.41 22.73 10.74
C THR A 476 -5.03 23.04 9.28
N ARG A 477 -4.80 22.02 8.47
CA ARG A 477 -4.47 22.12 7.03
C ARG A 477 -5.51 22.97 6.30
N LEU A 478 -6.81 22.67 6.49
CA LEU A 478 -7.91 23.43 5.91
C LEU A 478 -7.98 24.88 6.45
N SER A 479 -7.84 25.07 7.76
CA SER A 479 -7.89 26.39 8.38
C SER A 479 -6.76 27.31 7.91
N GLU A 480 -5.55 26.79 7.78
CA GLU A 480 -4.39 27.54 7.32
C GLU A 480 -4.53 27.90 5.84
N ILE A 481 -4.93 26.95 4.98
CA ILE A 481 -5.19 27.23 3.55
C ILE A 481 -6.31 28.26 3.39
N HIS A 482 -7.37 28.19 4.22
CA HIS A 482 -8.44 29.19 4.23
C HIS A 482 -7.90 30.59 4.59
N SER A 483 -7.11 30.71 5.66
CA SER A 483 -6.49 31.97 6.05
C SER A 483 -5.56 32.54 4.97
N LEU A 484 -4.70 31.69 4.40
CA LEU A 484 -3.76 32.09 3.35
C LEU A 484 -4.47 32.53 2.07
N SER A 485 -5.62 31.94 1.74
CA SER A 485 -6.44 32.34 0.58
C SER A 485 -6.98 33.78 0.70
N TYR A 486 -7.17 34.30 1.92
CA TYR A 486 -7.59 35.68 2.15
C TYR A 486 -6.45 36.68 2.17
N LYS A 487 -5.21 36.21 2.36
CA LYS A 487 -3.99 37.03 2.25
C LYS A 487 -3.57 37.28 0.79
N LEU A 488 -4.16 36.56 -0.17
CA LEU A 488 -3.96 36.81 -1.59
C LEU A 488 -4.42 38.22 -1.98
N PRO A 489 -3.72 38.88 -2.93
CA PRO A 489 -4.20 40.12 -3.55
C PRO A 489 -5.63 39.94 -4.11
N GLU A 490 -6.43 41.00 -4.06
CA GLU A 490 -7.87 40.95 -4.42
C GLU A 490 -8.13 40.33 -5.79
N LYS A 491 -7.40 40.78 -6.82
CA LYS A 491 -7.51 40.26 -8.19
C LYS A 491 -7.12 38.78 -8.28
N ASN A 492 -6.06 38.38 -7.58
CA ASN A 492 -5.63 36.98 -7.54
C ASN A 492 -6.72 36.11 -6.92
N ARG A 493 -7.26 36.52 -5.76
CA ARG A 493 -8.31 35.78 -5.06
C ARG A 493 -9.59 35.65 -5.90
N GLU A 494 -10.03 36.73 -6.55
CA GLU A 494 -11.20 36.70 -7.44
C GLU A 494 -11.01 35.73 -8.61
N MET A 495 -9.81 35.73 -9.22
CA MET A 495 -9.50 34.81 -10.32
C MET A 495 -9.41 33.35 -9.85
N VAL A 496 -8.79 33.09 -8.70
CA VAL A 496 -8.77 31.74 -8.09
C VAL A 496 -10.20 31.28 -7.82
N GLU A 497 -11.03 32.08 -7.16
CA GLU A 497 -12.40 31.72 -6.82
C GLU A 497 -13.22 31.37 -8.08
N MET A 498 -13.10 32.18 -9.14
CA MET A 498 -13.78 31.93 -10.41
C MET A 498 -13.32 30.61 -11.05
N LEU A 499 -12.01 30.36 -11.06
CA LEU A 499 -11.45 29.14 -11.61
C LEU A 499 -11.89 27.92 -10.81
N ILE A 500 -11.80 27.96 -9.47
CA ILE A 500 -12.17 26.86 -8.60
C ILE A 500 -13.67 26.51 -8.72
N LYS A 501 -14.56 27.51 -8.85
CA LYS A 501 -15.99 27.28 -9.14
C LYS A 501 -16.19 26.52 -10.45
N HIS A 502 -15.43 26.87 -11.49
CA HIS A 502 -15.44 26.13 -12.74
C HIS A 502 -14.93 24.69 -12.57
N LEU A 503 -13.82 24.49 -11.84
CA LEU A 503 -13.28 23.15 -11.62
C LEU A 503 -14.26 22.25 -10.86
N ILE A 504 -15.02 22.79 -9.91
CA ILE A 504 -16.10 22.06 -9.22
C ILE A 504 -17.17 21.59 -10.20
N ASN A 505 -17.60 22.45 -11.12
CA ASN A 505 -18.59 22.11 -12.13
C ASN A 505 -18.07 21.01 -13.08
N VAL A 506 -16.78 21.04 -13.45
CA VAL A 506 -16.15 19.95 -14.21
C VAL A 506 -16.16 18.65 -13.39
N CYS A 507 -15.79 18.72 -12.10
CA CYS A 507 -15.73 17.56 -11.22
C CYS A 507 -17.12 16.94 -10.95
N SER A 508 -18.21 17.73 -10.95
CA SER A 508 -19.56 17.17 -10.77
C SER A 508 -20.04 16.32 -11.94
N HIS A 509 -19.31 16.31 -13.06
CA HIS A 509 -19.56 15.48 -14.24
C HIS A 509 -18.50 14.38 -14.41
N SER A 510 -17.79 14.01 -13.31
CA SER A 510 -16.68 13.04 -13.34
C SER A 510 -17.08 11.65 -13.85
N ASP A 511 -18.37 11.29 -13.77
CA ASP A 511 -18.87 10.01 -14.28
C ASP A 511 -18.74 9.89 -15.80
N GLU A 512 -18.84 11.02 -16.52
CA GLU A 512 -18.67 11.09 -17.98
C GLU A 512 -17.24 11.50 -18.36
N ASN A 513 -16.75 12.61 -17.81
CA ASN A 513 -15.47 13.20 -18.23
C ASN A 513 -14.23 12.60 -17.55
N ARG A 514 -14.41 11.77 -16.51
CA ARG A 514 -13.36 11.10 -15.73
C ARG A 514 -12.41 12.02 -14.97
N MET A 515 -12.79 13.28 -14.74
CA MET A 515 -11.99 14.26 -14.02
C MET A 515 -12.52 14.46 -12.59
N THR A 516 -11.89 13.81 -11.62
CA THR A 516 -12.14 13.99 -10.17
C THR A 516 -11.40 15.22 -9.61
N PRO A 517 -11.72 15.70 -8.39
CA PRO A 517 -10.97 16.77 -7.73
C PRO A 517 -9.46 16.53 -7.70
N SER A 518 -9.02 15.33 -7.32
CA SER A 518 -7.62 14.89 -7.39
C SER A 518 -7.03 14.99 -8.82
N ASN A 519 -7.72 14.48 -9.84
CA ASN A 519 -7.23 14.56 -11.23
C ASN A 519 -7.10 16.02 -11.72
N MET A 520 -8.03 16.89 -11.31
CA MET A 520 -7.97 18.32 -11.62
C MET A 520 -6.86 19.03 -10.86
N ALA A 521 -6.65 18.66 -9.59
CA ALA A 521 -5.61 19.20 -8.75
C ALA A 521 -4.21 18.88 -9.27
N VAL A 522 -3.97 17.67 -9.82
CA VAL A 522 -2.70 17.32 -10.47
C VAL A 522 -2.38 18.25 -11.66
N ILE A 523 -3.39 18.72 -12.38
CA ILE A 523 -3.20 19.61 -13.54
C ILE A 523 -3.01 21.06 -13.09
N PHE A 524 -3.82 21.51 -12.12
CA PHE A 524 -3.87 22.92 -11.72
C PHE A 524 -2.91 23.27 -10.58
N GLY A 525 -2.43 22.32 -9.79
CA GLY A 525 -1.40 22.52 -8.75
C GLY A 525 -0.16 23.25 -9.30
N PRO A 526 0.61 22.64 -10.21
CA PRO A 526 1.79 23.29 -10.81
C PRO A 526 1.44 24.50 -11.68
N THR A 527 0.20 24.57 -12.20
CA THR A 527 -0.27 25.73 -12.99
C THR A 527 -0.48 26.97 -12.13
N LEU A 528 -0.98 26.81 -10.89
CA LEU A 528 -1.37 27.91 -10.00
C LEU A 528 -0.29 28.26 -8.97
N MET A 529 0.61 27.31 -8.65
CA MET A 529 1.59 27.40 -7.55
C MET A 529 3.04 27.16 -8.03
N ARG A 530 3.40 27.70 -9.19
CA ARG A 530 4.76 27.59 -9.73
C ARG A 530 5.81 28.03 -8.70
N ALA A 531 6.85 27.24 -8.50
CA ALA A 531 7.99 27.63 -7.66
C ALA A 531 8.80 28.77 -8.30
N GLN A 532 9.43 29.61 -7.48
CA GLN A 532 10.29 30.70 -7.93
C GLN A 532 11.61 30.18 -8.52
N GLU A 533 12.12 29.07 -7.99
CA GLU A 533 13.35 28.42 -8.45
C GLU A 533 13.05 27.03 -9.03
N GLU A 534 13.62 26.73 -10.20
CA GLU A 534 13.46 25.44 -10.90
C GLU A 534 14.44 24.39 -10.32
N THR A 535 14.18 23.88 -9.12
CA THR A 535 15.02 22.87 -8.43
C THR A 535 14.31 21.51 -8.29
N VAL A 536 15.09 20.44 -8.03
CA VAL A 536 14.52 19.11 -7.72
C VAL A 536 13.68 19.15 -6.43
N ALA A 537 14.12 19.90 -5.42
CA ALA A 537 13.36 20.07 -4.18
C ALA A 537 11.99 20.71 -4.45
N ALA A 538 11.93 21.74 -5.30
CA ALA A 538 10.68 22.37 -5.71
C ALA A 538 9.75 21.41 -6.50
N MET A 539 10.31 20.45 -7.25
CA MET A 539 9.53 19.41 -7.92
C MET A 539 8.93 18.39 -6.96
N LEU A 540 9.66 18.02 -5.90
CA LEU A 540 9.13 17.14 -4.84
C LEU A 540 7.94 17.78 -4.11
N ASP A 541 7.89 19.12 -4.06
CA ASP A 541 6.78 19.85 -3.46
C ASP A 541 5.51 19.95 -4.34
N ILE A 542 5.57 19.53 -5.62
CA ILE A 542 4.40 19.56 -6.53
C ILE A 542 3.25 18.72 -5.96
N LYS A 543 3.54 17.60 -5.30
CA LYS A 543 2.51 16.78 -4.63
C LYS A 543 1.69 17.58 -3.61
N PHE A 544 2.34 18.49 -2.88
CA PHE A 544 1.68 19.34 -1.91
C PHE A 544 0.94 20.50 -2.57
N GLN A 545 1.38 20.99 -3.73
CA GLN A 545 0.61 21.97 -4.54
C GLN A 545 -0.72 21.38 -4.99
N ASN A 546 -0.71 20.11 -5.40
CA ASN A 546 -1.93 19.39 -5.76
C ASN A 546 -2.87 19.29 -4.56
N ILE A 547 -2.36 18.95 -3.36
CA ILE A 547 -3.17 18.92 -2.13
C ILE A 547 -3.84 20.28 -1.86
N VAL A 548 -3.11 21.39 -2.03
CA VAL A 548 -3.70 22.74 -1.87
C VAL A 548 -4.87 22.94 -2.83
N VAL A 549 -4.68 22.66 -4.12
CA VAL A 549 -5.72 22.86 -5.14
C VAL A 549 -6.91 21.90 -4.93
N GLU A 550 -6.66 20.66 -4.52
CA GLU A 550 -7.71 19.70 -4.18
C GLU A 550 -8.56 20.22 -3.01
N ILE A 551 -7.93 20.73 -1.95
CA ILE A 551 -8.63 21.34 -0.80
C ILE A 551 -9.46 22.54 -1.24
N LEU A 552 -8.94 23.39 -2.13
CA LEU A 552 -9.68 24.52 -2.69
C LEU A 552 -10.93 24.06 -3.44
N ILE A 553 -10.84 23.00 -4.25
CA ILE A 553 -11.96 22.43 -5.00
C ILE A 553 -13.00 21.84 -4.03
N GLU A 554 -12.59 20.98 -3.11
CA GLU A 554 -13.50 20.28 -2.20
C GLU A 554 -14.18 21.21 -1.19
N ASN A 555 -13.49 22.27 -0.77
CA ASN A 555 -13.94 23.17 0.31
C ASN A 555 -14.24 24.60 -0.17
N CYS A 556 -14.42 24.81 -1.48
CA CYS A 556 -14.60 26.15 -2.07
C CYS A 556 -15.67 27.00 -1.37
N LYS A 557 -16.82 26.42 -1.00
CA LYS A 557 -17.87 27.17 -0.30
C LYS A 557 -17.40 27.65 1.06
N LYS A 558 -16.72 26.81 1.83
CA LYS A 558 -16.21 27.17 3.16
C LYS A 558 -15.09 28.21 3.06
N ILE A 559 -14.20 28.04 2.09
CA ILE A 559 -13.05 28.92 1.89
C ILE A 559 -13.52 30.28 1.38
N PHE A 560 -14.20 30.38 0.24
CA PHE A 560 -14.44 31.67 -0.41
C PHE A 560 -15.71 32.41 0.04
N SER A 561 -16.65 31.75 0.75
CA SER A 561 -17.92 32.41 1.16
C SER A 561 -17.86 33.08 2.54
N TYR A 562 -16.81 32.85 3.34
CA TYR A 562 -16.69 33.37 4.70
C TYR A 562 -15.29 33.89 4.98
N VAL A 563 -15.20 35.09 5.58
CA VAL A 563 -13.93 35.65 6.04
C VAL A 563 -13.39 34.74 7.16
N PRO A 564 -12.08 34.38 7.16
CA PRO A 564 -11.47 33.64 8.26
C PRO A 564 -11.67 34.42 9.56
N GLU A 565 -12.06 33.74 10.64
CA GLU A 565 -12.11 34.40 11.95
C GLU A 565 -10.70 34.89 12.32
N ASP A 566 -10.56 36.19 12.63
CA ASP A 566 -9.29 36.77 13.04
C ASP A 566 -8.79 36.06 14.29
N SER A 567 -7.64 35.39 14.16
CA SER A 567 -7.00 34.64 15.23
C SER A 567 -6.40 35.60 16.27
N THR A 568 -7.25 36.21 17.09
CA THR A 568 -6.87 36.45 18.48
C THR A 568 -6.84 35.08 19.13
N ALA A 569 -5.67 34.73 19.70
CA ALA A 569 -5.30 33.44 20.30
C ALA A 569 -6.44 32.41 20.38
N ALA A 570 -6.27 31.28 19.68
CA ALA A 570 -7.24 30.19 19.62
C ALA A 570 -7.96 30.01 20.97
N PRO A 571 -9.32 30.03 21.02
CA PRO A 571 -10.01 29.53 22.19
C PRO A 571 -9.52 28.11 22.37
N VAL A 572 -8.91 27.81 23.52
CA VAL A 572 -8.55 26.44 23.88
C VAL A 572 -9.81 25.61 23.64
N PRO A 573 -9.84 24.72 22.63
CA PRO A 573 -11.02 23.91 22.41
C PRO A 573 -11.20 23.06 23.66
N PRO A 574 -12.43 22.76 24.12
CA PRO A 574 -12.60 21.66 25.07
C PRO A 574 -11.85 20.46 24.47
N PRO A 575 -11.06 19.72 25.26
CA PRO A 575 -10.09 18.76 24.74
C PRO A 575 -10.83 17.71 23.91
N ARG A 576 -10.88 17.90 22.59
CA ARG A 576 -11.16 16.82 21.66
C ARG A 576 -9.89 16.01 21.64
N ILE A 577 -9.98 14.83 22.24
CA ILE A 577 -8.87 13.96 22.65
C ILE A 577 -7.94 13.55 21.48
N THR A 578 -8.29 13.84 20.22
CA THR A 578 -7.40 13.58 19.08
C THR A 578 -7.62 14.56 17.92
N PRO A 579 -6.57 15.16 17.33
CA PRO A 579 -6.67 15.88 16.05
C PRO A 579 -7.19 14.95 14.95
N ARG A 580 -8.04 15.47 14.04
CA ARG A 580 -8.48 14.72 12.85
C ARG A 580 -7.31 14.61 11.87
N LYS A 581 -6.51 13.57 12.03
CA LYS A 581 -5.65 13.08 10.95
C LYS A 581 -6.51 12.29 9.95
N ARG A 582 -6.16 12.26 8.65
CA ARG A 582 -6.68 11.21 7.76
C ARG A 582 -6.22 9.91 8.43
N GLN A 583 -7.17 9.18 9.02
CA GLN A 583 -6.81 7.95 9.71
C GLN A 583 -6.29 6.99 8.64
N PRO A 584 -5.14 6.34 8.87
CA PRO A 584 -4.80 5.22 8.03
C PRO A 584 -5.97 4.26 8.01
N ILE A 585 -6.29 3.76 6.83
CA ILE A 585 -7.47 2.93 6.66
C ILE A 585 -7.13 1.59 7.32
N THR A 586 -7.45 1.44 8.61
CA THR A 586 -7.19 0.19 9.32
C THR A 586 -8.42 -0.69 9.26
N ILE A 587 -8.24 -2.00 9.09
CA ILE A 587 -9.29 -3.01 9.26
C ILE A 587 -9.85 -3.00 10.72
N SER A 588 -9.14 -2.34 11.66
CA SER A 588 -9.33 -2.48 13.12
C SER A 588 -10.59 -1.87 13.75
N LYS A 589 -11.49 -1.22 13.00
CA LYS A 589 -12.79 -0.81 13.55
C LYS A 589 -13.81 -1.96 13.50
N ARG A 590 -13.49 -3.11 14.10
CA ARG A 590 -14.46 -4.18 14.35
C ARG A 590 -14.81 -4.27 15.83
N PRO A 591 -16.10 -4.43 16.20
CA PRO A 591 -16.47 -5.02 17.48
C PRO A 591 -15.88 -6.44 17.57
N PRO A 592 -15.41 -6.91 18.74
CA PRO A 592 -14.92 -8.27 18.90
C PRO A 592 -16.00 -9.28 18.51
N ARG A 593 -15.69 -10.17 17.56
CA ARG A 593 -16.60 -11.26 17.18
C ARG A 593 -16.65 -12.26 18.33
N VAL A 594 -17.84 -12.54 18.84
CA VAL A 594 -18.06 -13.54 19.89
C VAL A 594 -17.88 -14.92 19.27
N PHE A 595 -16.75 -15.56 19.56
CA PHE A 595 -16.54 -16.98 19.24
C PHE A 595 -17.55 -17.82 20.02
N GLN A 596 -18.51 -18.44 19.33
CA GLN A 596 -19.17 -19.62 19.87
C GLN A 596 -18.19 -20.79 19.68
N ALA A 597 -17.54 -21.20 20.76
CA ALA A 597 -16.80 -22.45 20.77
C ALA A 597 -17.76 -23.57 20.33
N LEU A 598 -17.34 -24.39 19.36
CA LEU A 598 -18.02 -25.62 19.00
C LEU A 598 -17.92 -26.57 20.21
N SER A 599 -18.83 -26.43 21.16
CA SER A 599 -19.04 -27.38 22.24
C SER A 599 -19.67 -28.65 21.67
N HIS A 600 -19.25 -29.79 22.21
CA HIS A 600 -19.69 -31.13 21.84
C HIS A 600 -21.23 -31.34 21.91
N ASP A 601 -21.96 -30.42 22.51
CA ASP A 601 -23.38 -30.53 22.86
C ASP A 601 -24.39 -30.21 21.75
N HIS A 602 -23.95 -29.72 20.57
CA HIS A 602 -24.91 -29.41 19.48
C HIS A 602 -25.40 -30.61 18.66
N PHE A 603 -24.97 -31.83 18.97
CA PHE A 603 -25.41 -33.05 18.28
C PHE A 603 -26.42 -33.89 19.08
N HIS A 604 -26.93 -33.40 20.22
CA HIS A 604 -27.88 -34.14 21.07
C HIS A 604 -29.34 -33.64 21.04
N THR A 605 -29.70 -32.77 20.11
CA THR A 605 -31.10 -32.39 19.89
C THR A 605 -31.44 -32.36 18.41
N GLU A 606 -31.92 -33.51 17.92
CA GLU A 606 -33.17 -33.68 17.16
C GLU A 606 -33.58 -35.15 17.14
#